data_AF-X1IYK0-F1
#
_entry.id   AF-X1IYK0-F1
#
_cell.length_a   1.000
_cell.length_b   1.000
_cell.length_c   1.000
_cell.angle_alpha   90.00
_cell.angle_beta   90.00
_cell.angle_gamma   90.00
#
_symmetry.space_group_name_H-M   'P 1'
#
loop_
_entity.id
_entity.type
_entity.pdbx_description
1 polymer ?
#
loop_
_entity_poly.entity_id
_entity_poly.type
_entity_poly.pdbx_seq_one_letter_code
_entity_poly.pdbx_strand_id
1 'polypeptide(L)'
;MRRMLTISVGIGFLVTIFAIPVLAGGPGTTAANFLKIGVGARATAMGGAFTALVDDGTSLYWNPAGLAQIKERELSATYNLWFEDIRQGYLGMGFPSLGGTLGLAANYVDMGTLEGRDEAGDLTGNFTASDLELMVGYAKKIFPTLSVGFGAGIIQDTIAEDKESAFLANVGLLTEVSKLLSLGFAVQNLGSQLGSDSLPLTLRGGLAL
;
A
#
# COMPACT_ATOMS: atom_id res chain seq x y z
N MET A 1 -26.82 48.78 21.31
CA MET A 1 -27.71 47.64 21.61
C MET A 1 -27.56 46.64 20.46
N ARG A 2 -26.67 45.63 20.55
CA ARG A 2 -26.99 44.18 20.72
C ARG A 2 -28.26 43.77 19.92
N ARG A 3 -28.22 42.84 18.97
CA ARG A 3 -27.82 41.42 19.14
C ARG A 3 -27.39 40.74 17.81
N MET A 4 -26.33 39.92 17.91
CA MET A 4 -26.02 38.76 17.06
C MET A 4 -26.93 37.56 17.42
N LEU A 5 -27.26 36.69 16.46
CA LEU A 5 -27.54 35.23 16.53
C LEU A 5 -28.28 34.82 15.22
N THR A 6 -28.07 33.71 14.49
CA THR A 6 -27.32 32.46 14.72
C THR A 6 -27.12 31.78 13.36
N ILE A 7 -25.94 31.19 13.14
CA ILE A 7 -25.66 30.20 12.08
C ILE A 7 -26.10 28.82 12.61
N SER A 8 -26.80 28.03 11.81
CA SER A 8 -27.13 26.63 12.15
C SER A 8 -26.97 25.72 10.93
N VAL A 9 -25.79 25.11 10.91
CA VAL A 9 -25.36 23.84 10.32
C VAL A 9 -26.49 22.92 9.84
N GLY A 10 -26.43 22.58 8.55
CA GLY A 10 -27.06 21.40 7.97
C GLY A 10 -26.07 20.75 7.01
N ILE A 11 -25.06 20.06 7.56
CA ILE A 11 -24.15 19.21 6.77
C ILE A 11 -24.94 17.97 6.38
N GLY A 12 -25.67 18.07 5.27
CA GLY A 12 -26.30 16.95 4.60
C GLY A 12 -25.24 16.17 3.83
N PHE A 13 -24.96 14.96 4.29
CA PHE A 13 -24.04 13.99 3.70
C PHE A 13 -24.59 13.52 2.34
N LEU A 14 -24.26 14.24 1.26
CA LEU A 14 -24.58 13.81 -0.10
C LEU A 14 -23.38 13.06 -0.68
N VAL A 15 -23.21 11.79 -0.28
CA VAL A 15 -22.31 10.86 -0.97
C VAL A 15 -23.06 10.33 -2.19
N THR A 16 -22.96 11.06 -3.30
CA THR A 16 -23.27 10.49 -4.62
C THR A 16 -22.20 9.46 -4.94
N ILE A 17 -22.52 8.19 -4.71
CA ILE A 17 -21.75 7.03 -5.16
C ILE A 17 -21.73 7.06 -6.69
N PHE A 18 -20.63 7.52 -7.29
CA PHE A 18 -20.31 7.13 -8.66
C PHE A 18 -19.87 5.65 -8.61
N ALA A 19 -20.82 4.75 -8.80
CA ALA A 19 -20.54 3.33 -9.00
C ALA A 19 -19.92 3.17 -10.40
N ILE A 20 -18.60 3.40 -10.51
CA ILE A 20 -17.84 2.92 -11.66
C ILE A 20 -17.85 1.39 -11.54
N PRO A 21 -18.37 0.64 -12.53
CA PRO A 21 -18.27 -0.81 -12.51
C PRO A 21 -16.79 -1.17 -12.56
N VAL A 22 -16.23 -1.58 -11.42
CA VAL A 22 -14.88 -2.14 -11.35
C VAL A 22 -14.98 -3.55 -11.90
N LEU A 23 -14.45 -3.75 -13.11
CA LEU A 23 -14.22 -5.07 -13.68
C LEU A 23 -13.13 -5.74 -12.84
N ALA A 24 -13.51 -6.73 -12.03
CA ALA A 24 -12.54 -7.60 -11.38
C ALA A 24 -11.91 -8.48 -12.47
N GLY A 25 -10.58 -8.39 -12.63
CA GLY A 25 -9.83 -9.44 -13.32
C GLY A 25 -10.09 -10.77 -12.63
N GLY A 26 -10.19 -11.87 -13.39
CA GLY A 26 -10.63 -13.17 -12.88
C GLY A 26 -9.90 -13.60 -11.60
N PRO A 27 -10.57 -14.30 -10.66
CA PRO A 27 -9.95 -14.77 -9.44
C PRO A 27 -8.79 -15.73 -9.76
N GLY A 28 -7.69 -15.62 -9.01
CA GLY A 28 -6.58 -16.58 -9.09
C GLY A 28 -5.60 -16.40 -10.25
N THR A 29 -5.65 -15.30 -11.00
CA THR A 29 -4.72 -15.06 -12.14
C THR A 29 -3.45 -14.29 -11.75
N THR A 30 -3.23 -14.01 -10.47
CA THR A 30 -2.11 -13.19 -9.98
C THR A 30 -1.47 -13.82 -8.75
N ALA A 31 -0.14 -13.85 -8.71
CA ALA A 31 0.61 -14.27 -7.53
C ALA A 31 0.80 -13.13 -6.52
N ALA A 32 1.62 -13.32 -5.47
CA ALA A 32 1.97 -12.31 -4.47
C ALA A 32 0.74 -11.68 -3.77
N ASN A 33 -0.21 -12.50 -3.32
CA ASN A 33 -1.42 -12.00 -2.66
C ASN A 33 -1.14 -11.22 -1.37
N PHE A 34 0.01 -11.42 -0.74
CA PHE A 34 0.44 -10.67 0.44
C PHE A 34 0.52 -9.15 0.19
N LEU A 35 0.74 -8.71 -1.06
CA LEU A 35 0.73 -7.29 -1.43
C LEU A 35 -0.63 -6.62 -1.20
N LYS A 36 -1.71 -7.40 -1.05
CA LYS A 36 -3.06 -6.90 -0.76
C LYS A 36 -3.32 -6.72 0.74
N ILE A 37 -2.41 -7.17 1.62
CA ILE A 37 -2.53 -7.05 3.07
C ILE A 37 -2.10 -5.64 3.50
N GLY A 38 -3.08 -4.85 3.96
CA GLY A 38 -2.88 -3.46 4.30
C GLY A 38 -1.83 -3.22 5.39
N VAL A 39 -0.92 -2.29 5.14
CA VAL A 39 0.13 -1.87 6.07
C VAL A 39 -0.28 -0.63 6.86
N GLY A 40 0.06 -0.60 8.15
CA GLY A 40 -0.10 0.57 9.01
C GLY A 40 -1.48 0.67 9.66
N ALA A 41 -1.49 0.83 10.99
CA ALA A 41 -2.73 0.86 11.77
C ALA A 41 -3.69 1.98 11.33
N ARG A 42 -3.17 3.17 11.00
CA ARG A 42 -3.96 4.33 10.54
C ARG A 42 -4.69 4.03 9.23
N ALA A 43 -3.95 3.52 8.25
CA ALA A 43 -4.50 3.19 6.94
C ALA A 43 -5.51 2.03 7.01
N THR A 44 -5.18 0.98 7.77
CA THR A 44 -6.06 -0.18 7.97
C THR A 44 -7.34 0.21 8.71
N ALA A 45 -7.28 1.07 9.74
CA ALA A 45 -8.46 1.57 10.44
C ALA A 45 -9.39 2.43 9.55
N MET A 46 -8.84 3.04 8.49
CA MET A 46 -9.61 3.74 7.46
C MET A 46 -10.14 2.81 6.36
N GLY A 47 -10.07 1.48 6.54
CA GLY A 47 -10.48 0.51 5.52
C GLY A 47 -9.59 0.54 4.27
N GLY A 48 -8.34 0.99 4.40
CA GLY A 48 -7.41 1.15 3.28
C GLY A 48 -7.61 2.43 2.46
N ALA A 49 -8.53 3.32 2.87
CA ALA A 49 -8.77 4.61 2.22
C ALA A 49 -7.69 5.64 2.57
N PHE A 50 -6.46 5.40 2.10
CA PHE A 50 -5.28 6.15 2.56
C PHE A 50 -4.45 6.81 1.46
N THR A 51 -4.72 6.48 0.18
CA THR A 51 -3.95 6.93 -0.99
C THR A 51 -3.80 8.45 -1.12
N ALA A 52 -4.78 9.24 -0.64
CA ALA A 52 -4.77 10.70 -0.70
C ALA A 52 -4.30 11.40 0.59
N LEU A 53 -4.01 10.64 1.65
CA LEU A 53 -3.66 11.16 2.97
C LEU A 53 -2.27 10.70 3.45
N VAL A 54 -1.63 9.76 2.74
CA VAL A 54 -0.37 9.19 3.19
C VAL A 54 0.75 10.24 3.25
N ASP A 55 1.38 10.31 4.41
CA ASP A 55 2.40 11.30 4.78
C ASP A 55 3.48 10.73 5.71
N ASP A 56 3.58 9.40 5.78
CA ASP A 56 4.43 8.67 6.73
C ASP A 56 5.27 7.57 6.03
N GLY A 57 6.07 6.83 6.80
CA GLY A 57 6.91 5.74 6.29
C GLY A 57 6.18 4.60 5.58
N THR A 58 4.84 4.56 5.60
CA THR A 58 4.02 3.60 4.82
C THR A 58 3.76 4.08 3.38
N SER A 59 4.28 5.26 3.00
CA SER A 59 4.13 5.87 1.67
C SER A 59 4.46 4.93 0.52
N LEU A 60 5.55 4.16 0.59
CA LEU A 60 5.93 3.25 -0.50
C LEU A 60 4.89 2.15 -0.75
N TYR A 61 4.16 1.73 0.29
CA TYR A 61 3.09 0.74 0.18
C TYR A 61 1.75 1.33 -0.30
N TRP A 62 1.38 2.56 0.10
CA TRP A 62 0.05 3.13 -0.24
C TRP A 62 0.04 4.08 -1.44
N ASN A 63 1.00 5.00 -1.51
CA ASN A 63 1.18 5.95 -2.61
C ASN A 63 2.58 6.58 -2.48
N PRO A 64 3.55 6.24 -3.38
CA PRO A 64 4.90 6.77 -3.30
C PRO A 64 4.99 8.30 -3.26
N ALA A 65 4.01 9.03 -3.81
CA ALA A 65 3.99 10.49 -3.75
C ALA A 65 3.86 11.05 -2.33
N GLY A 66 3.36 10.25 -1.38
CA GLY A 66 3.30 10.58 0.05
C GLY A 66 4.66 10.86 0.67
N LEU A 67 5.74 10.27 0.14
CA LEU A 67 7.10 10.54 0.62
C LEU A 67 7.44 12.05 0.54
N ALA A 68 6.88 12.78 -0.41
CA ALA A 68 7.10 14.22 -0.57
C ALA A 68 6.46 15.06 0.56
N GLN A 69 5.61 14.46 1.39
CA GLN A 69 4.98 15.10 2.54
C GLN A 69 5.80 14.92 3.83
N ILE A 70 6.70 13.94 3.86
CA ILE A 70 7.63 13.71 4.98
C ILE A 70 8.67 14.83 4.99
N LYS A 71 8.66 15.67 6.03
CA LYS A 71 9.53 16.86 6.16
C LYS A 71 10.81 16.61 6.94
N GLU A 72 10.81 15.60 7.80
CA GLU A 72 11.93 15.22 8.67
C GLU A 72 12.23 13.73 8.51
N ARG A 73 13.36 13.25 9.03
CA ARG A 73 13.68 11.82 8.96
C ARG A 73 12.66 11.06 9.79
N GLU A 74 12.01 10.08 9.17
CA GLU A 74 10.95 9.31 9.81
C GLU A 74 11.20 7.81 9.66
N LEU A 75 10.84 7.06 10.70
CA LEU A 75 10.82 5.61 10.74
C LEU A 75 9.42 5.17 11.19
N SER A 76 8.79 4.31 10.41
CA SER A 76 7.51 3.67 10.71
C SER A 76 7.72 2.16 10.77
N ALA A 77 7.17 1.52 11.79
CA ALA A 77 7.14 0.07 11.92
C ALA A 77 5.70 -0.38 12.20
N THR A 78 5.30 -1.52 11.64
CA THR A 78 3.99 -2.12 11.88
C THR A 78 4.14 -3.62 12.01
N TYR A 79 3.33 -4.20 12.90
CA TYR A 79 3.21 -5.63 13.06
C TYR A 79 1.74 -5.99 13.12
N ASN A 80 1.30 -6.87 12.22
CA ASN A 80 -0.08 -7.33 12.13
C ASN A 80 -0.13 -8.84 12.40
N LEU A 81 -1.05 -9.24 13.28
CA LEU A 81 -1.47 -10.63 13.45
C LEU A 81 -2.77 -10.80 12.67
N TRP A 82 -2.73 -11.66 11.66
CA TRP A 82 -3.90 -11.97 10.84
C TRP A 82 -4.46 -13.34 11.21
N PHE A 83 -5.52 -13.76 10.53
CA PHE A 83 -6.15 -15.07 10.78
C PHE A 83 -5.21 -16.21 10.40
N GLU A 84 -5.41 -17.40 10.98
CA GLU A 84 -4.58 -18.60 10.74
C GLU A 84 -3.08 -18.40 11.05
N ASP A 85 -2.77 -17.66 12.13
CA ASP A 85 -1.40 -17.38 12.59
C ASP A 85 -0.45 -16.70 11.57
N ILE A 86 -1.04 -16.12 10.52
CA ILE A 86 -0.30 -15.31 9.55
C ILE A 86 0.19 -14.03 10.23
N ARG A 87 1.49 -13.77 10.10
CA ARG A 87 2.17 -12.64 10.75
C ARG A 87 2.80 -11.75 9.70
N GLN A 88 2.45 -10.47 9.70
CA GLN A 88 3.05 -9.47 8.82
C GLN A 88 3.86 -8.46 9.62
N GLY A 89 5.10 -8.24 9.21
CA GLY A 89 5.96 -7.14 9.67
C GLY A 89 6.23 -6.16 8.54
N TYR A 90 6.11 -4.86 8.83
CA TYR A 90 6.49 -3.80 7.91
C TYR A 90 7.42 -2.81 8.58
N LEU A 91 8.43 -2.36 7.84
CA LEU A 91 9.33 -1.28 8.20
C LEU A 91 9.42 -0.30 7.04
N GLY A 92 9.27 0.99 7.31
CA GLY A 92 9.34 2.03 6.31
C GLY A 92 10.08 3.25 6.83
N MET A 93 10.89 3.87 5.99
CA MET A 93 11.72 5.02 6.33
C MET A 93 11.63 6.10 5.27
N GLY A 94 11.56 7.35 5.70
CA GLY A 94 11.60 8.53 4.84
C GLY A 94 12.79 9.42 5.21
N PHE A 95 13.58 9.80 4.21
CA PHE A 95 14.75 10.65 4.37
C PHE A 95 14.68 11.83 3.39
N PRO A 96 14.33 13.03 3.86
CA PRO A 96 14.38 14.24 3.03
C PRO A 96 15.79 14.47 2.49
N SER A 97 15.95 14.49 1.17
CA SER A 97 17.24 14.62 0.49
C SER A 97 17.06 15.07 -0.97
N LEU A 98 18.06 15.74 -1.53
CA LEU A 98 18.11 16.15 -2.96
C LEU A 98 16.91 16.99 -3.44
N GLY A 99 16.29 17.76 -2.54
CA GLY A 99 15.11 18.58 -2.86
C GLY A 99 13.82 17.77 -3.03
N GLY A 100 13.79 16.52 -2.55
CA GLY A 100 12.63 15.66 -2.37
C GLY A 100 12.84 14.78 -1.14
N THR A 101 12.30 13.56 -1.18
CA THR A 101 12.42 12.57 -0.10
C THR A 101 12.69 11.19 -0.68
N LEU A 102 13.75 10.56 -0.20
CA LEU A 102 14.05 9.15 -0.46
C LEU A 102 13.30 8.28 0.53
N GLY A 103 12.82 7.12 0.08
CA GLY A 103 12.14 6.14 0.91
C GLY A 103 12.81 4.78 0.83
N LEU A 104 12.81 4.05 1.93
CA LEU A 104 13.15 2.63 2.00
C LEU A 104 12.01 1.90 2.71
N ALA A 105 11.65 0.71 2.26
CA ALA A 105 10.66 -0.12 2.95
C ALA A 105 10.98 -1.60 2.83
N ALA A 106 10.55 -2.35 3.83
CA ALA A 106 10.58 -3.80 3.88
C ALA A 106 9.24 -4.30 4.41
N ASN A 107 8.65 -5.28 3.75
CA ASN A 107 7.38 -5.92 4.13
C ASN A 107 7.61 -7.43 4.11
N TYR A 108 7.32 -8.10 5.22
CA TYR A 108 7.54 -9.53 5.38
C TYR A 108 6.27 -10.17 5.91
N VAL A 109 5.86 -11.28 5.29
CA VAL A 109 4.69 -12.05 5.70
C VAL A 109 5.11 -13.50 5.92
N ASP A 110 4.88 -13.99 7.13
CA ASP A 110 5.06 -15.39 7.51
C ASP A 110 3.68 -16.04 7.60
N MET A 111 3.45 -17.07 6.78
CA MET A 111 2.19 -17.81 6.74
C MET A 111 2.15 -19.00 7.70
N GLY A 112 3.19 -19.20 8.51
CA GLY A 112 3.27 -20.29 9.47
C GLY A 112 3.51 -21.65 8.82
N THR A 113 3.07 -22.71 9.51
CA THR A 113 3.21 -24.10 9.04
C THR A 113 1.92 -24.57 8.40
N LEU A 114 2.04 -25.04 7.16
CA LEU A 114 0.97 -25.58 6.35
C LEU A 114 1.10 -27.11 6.28
N GLU A 115 -0.03 -27.82 6.34
CA GLU A 115 -0.07 -29.27 6.13
C GLU A 115 0.06 -29.60 4.63
N GLY A 116 1.09 -30.35 4.26
CA GLY A 116 1.24 -30.93 2.94
C GLY A 116 0.36 -32.17 2.78
N ARG A 117 -0.32 -32.27 1.64
CA ARG A 117 -1.08 -33.45 1.22
C ARG A 117 -0.76 -33.80 -0.22
N ASP A 118 -0.75 -35.09 -0.54
CA ASP A 118 -0.62 -35.57 -1.91
C ASP A 118 -1.98 -35.55 -2.65
N GLU A 119 -1.96 -36.00 -3.91
CA GLU A 119 -3.17 -36.09 -4.75
C GLU A 119 -4.21 -37.08 -4.20
N ALA A 120 -3.80 -38.05 -3.38
CA ALA A 120 -4.71 -38.99 -2.70
C ALA A 120 -5.28 -38.42 -1.40
N GLY A 121 -4.79 -37.26 -0.94
CA GLY A 121 -5.18 -36.59 0.29
C GLY A 121 -4.40 -37.05 1.53
N ASP A 122 -3.40 -37.93 1.34
CA ASP A 122 -2.54 -38.44 2.40
C ASP A 122 -1.53 -37.36 2.82
N LEU A 123 -1.21 -37.33 4.12
CA LEU A 123 -0.29 -36.33 4.69
C LEU A 123 1.15 -36.59 4.22
N THR A 124 1.78 -35.58 3.62
CA THR A 124 3.16 -35.65 3.11
C THR A 124 4.18 -34.96 4.01
N GLY A 125 3.71 -34.22 5.03
CA GLY A 125 4.54 -33.48 6.00
C GLY A 125 4.17 -32.00 6.04
N ASN A 126 4.65 -31.28 7.05
CA ASN A 126 4.40 -29.83 7.18
C ASN A 126 5.47 -29.04 6.41
N PHE A 127 5.07 -27.95 5.78
CA PHE A 127 5.97 -27.00 5.13
C PHE A 127 5.65 -25.57 5.58
N THR A 128 6.54 -24.62 5.28
CA THR A 128 6.35 -23.20 5.61
C THR A 128 6.26 -22.38 4.33
N ALA A 129 5.56 -21.25 4.39
CA ALA A 129 5.52 -20.27 3.32
C ALA A 129 5.79 -18.86 3.87
N SER A 130 6.58 -18.08 3.14
CA SER A 130 6.91 -16.71 3.52
C SER A 130 7.18 -15.83 2.31
N ASP A 131 6.73 -14.58 2.40
CA ASP A 131 6.92 -13.54 1.40
C ASP A 131 7.79 -12.41 1.97
N LEU A 132 8.72 -11.90 1.16
CA LEU A 132 9.51 -10.71 1.45
C LEU A 132 9.43 -9.72 0.29
N GLU A 133 9.17 -8.46 0.61
CA GLU A 133 9.24 -7.34 -0.33
C GLU A 133 10.22 -6.30 0.22
N LEU A 134 11.12 -5.85 -0.63
CA LEU A 134 12.02 -4.72 -0.37
C LEU A 134 11.77 -3.65 -1.42
N MET A 135 11.56 -2.41 -0.96
CA MET A 135 11.30 -1.26 -1.81
C MET A 135 12.24 -0.12 -1.51
N VAL A 136 12.58 0.60 -2.57
CA VAL A 136 13.20 1.92 -2.52
C VAL A 136 12.36 2.88 -3.35
N GLY A 137 12.38 4.16 -3.00
CA GLY A 137 11.70 5.14 -3.83
C GLY A 137 12.11 6.57 -3.55
N TYR A 138 11.51 7.45 -4.32
CA TYR A 138 11.76 8.88 -4.27
C TYR A 138 10.49 9.63 -4.62
N ALA A 139 10.23 10.73 -3.92
CA ALA A 139 9.16 11.65 -4.28
C ALA A 139 9.57 13.10 -4.10
N LYS A 140 8.90 13.96 -4.87
CA LYS A 140 9.16 15.39 -4.84
C LYS A 140 7.89 16.17 -5.15
N LYS A 141 7.76 17.33 -4.51
CA LYS A 141 6.79 18.37 -4.92
C LYS A 141 7.28 19.03 -6.21
N ILE A 142 6.59 18.77 -7.31
CA ILE A 142 6.88 19.37 -8.62
C ILE A 142 6.26 20.77 -8.70
N PHE A 143 5.05 20.92 -8.16
CA PHE A 143 4.39 22.20 -7.96
C PHE A 143 4.01 22.34 -6.49
N PRO A 144 3.68 23.55 -6.00
CA PRO A 144 3.27 23.76 -4.61
C PRO A 144 2.12 22.85 -4.17
N THR A 145 1.24 22.50 -5.11
CA THR A 145 0.09 21.62 -4.87
C THR A 145 0.27 20.21 -5.40
N LEU A 146 1.29 19.89 -6.21
CA LEU A 146 1.43 18.58 -6.85
C LEU A 146 2.73 17.88 -6.43
N SER A 147 2.57 16.69 -5.87
CA SER A 147 3.64 15.76 -5.56
C SER A 147 3.60 14.56 -6.50
N VAL A 148 4.77 14.13 -6.93
CA VAL A 148 4.97 12.93 -7.74
C VAL A 148 5.94 12.03 -7.02
N GLY A 149 5.66 10.72 -7.02
CA GLY A 149 6.52 9.73 -6.41
C GLY A 149 6.69 8.50 -7.30
N PHE A 150 7.83 7.86 -7.13
CA PHE A 150 8.19 6.61 -7.76
C PHE A 150 8.76 5.66 -6.71
N GLY A 151 8.45 4.38 -6.84
CA GLY A 151 9.05 3.30 -6.06
C GLY A 151 9.42 2.15 -6.98
N ALA A 152 10.50 1.46 -6.66
CA ALA A 152 10.89 0.20 -7.27
C ALA A 152 11.25 -0.78 -6.16
N GLY A 153 10.99 -2.06 -6.41
CA GLY A 153 11.22 -3.10 -5.43
C GLY A 153 11.46 -4.46 -6.04
N ILE A 154 11.85 -5.37 -5.18
CA ILE A 154 11.94 -6.79 -5.44
C ILE A 154 11.08 -7.51 -4.42
N ILE A 155 10.40 -8.54 -4.89
CA ILE A 155 9.71 -9.49 -4.03
C ILE A 155 10.38 -10.85 -4.16
N GLN A 156 10.35 -11.61 -3.08
CA GLN A 156 10.77 -12.99 -3.02
C GLN A 156 9.68 -13.77 -2.31
N ASP A 157 9.14 -14.76 -3.00
CA ASP A 157 8.21 -15.75 -2.44
C ASP A 157 8.99 -17.03 -2.15
N THR A 158 8.68 -17.68 -1.03
CA THR A 158 9.32 -18.91 -0.60
C THR A 158 8.25 -19.86 -0.09
N ILE A 159 8.09 -20.98 -0.78
CA ILE A 159 7.12 -22.03 -0.44
C ILE A 159 7.91 -23.33 -0.32
N ALA A 160 7.93 -23.92 0.88
CA ALA A 160 8.80 -25.05 1.19
C ALA A 160 10.28 -24.73 0.85
N GLU A 161 10.87 -25.44 -0.12
CA GLU A 161 12.24 -25.22 -0.58
C GLU A 161 12.32 -24.34 -1.84
N ASP A 162 11.19 -24.10 -2.50
CA ASP A 162 11.10 -23.35 -3.75
C ASP A 162 11.10 -21.84 -3.50
N LYS A 163 11.84 -21.12 -4.32
CA LYS A 163 11.97 -19.66 -4.23
C LYS A 163 11.78 -19.03 -5.59
N GLU A 164 10.88 -18.06 -5.64
CA GLU A 164 10.62 -17.26 -6.82
C GLU A 164 10.85 -15.78 -6.50
N SER A 165 11.23 -14.99 -7.49
CA SER A 165 11.46 -13.56 -7.29
C SER A 165 10.94 -12.75 -8.47
N ALA A 166 10.43 -11.56 -8.16
CA ALA A 166 9.92 -10.65 -9.18
C ALA A 166 10.29 -9.20 -8.85
N PHE A 167 10.43 -8.37 -9.89
CA PHE A 167 10.62 -6.95 -9.73
C PHE A 167 9.28 -6.23 -9.85
N LEU A 168 9.10 -5.17 -9.08
CA LEU A 168 7.94 -4.30 -9.14
C LEU A 168 8.32 -2.82 -9.15
N ALA A 169 7.41 -2.01 -9.67
CA ALA A 169 7.49 -0.57 -9.69
C ALA A 169 6.12 0.04 -9.40
N ASN A 170 6.15 1.14 -8.66
CA ASN A 170 4.97 1.87 -8.21
C ASN A 170 5.14 3.34 -8.61
N VAL A 171 4.08 3.96 -9.10
CA VAL A 171 4.03 5.38 -9.44
C VAL A 171 2.88 6.03 -8.70
N GLY A 172 3.13 7.22 -8.16
CA GLY A 172 2.18 7.94 -7.33
C GLY A 172 2.06 9.41 -7.73
N LEU A 173 0.84 9.92 -7.59
CA LEU A 173 0.49 11.34 -7.67
C LEU A 173 -0.30 11.71 -6.42
N LEU A 174 -0.02 12.89 -5.88
CA LEU A 174 -0.75 13.45 -4.76
C LEU A 174 -0.91 14.96 -5.00
N THR A 175 -2.15 15.45 -5.04
CA THR A 175 -2.44 16.85 -5.29
C THR A 175 -3.31 17.46 -4.20
N GLU A 176 -2.93 18.64 -3.72
CA GLU A 176 -3.68 19.44 -2.76
C GLU A 176 -4.53 20.46 -3.54
N VAL A 177 -5.81 20.15 -3.73
CA VAL A 177 -6.76 21.03 -4.45
C VAL A 177 -7.12 22.25 -3.60
N SER A 178 -7.24 22.05 -2.28
CA SER A 178 -7.42 23.11 -1.30
C SER A 178 -6.81 22.69 0.04
N LYS A 179 -6.82 23.59 1.02
CA LYS A 179 -6.36 23.28 2.40
C LYS A 179 -7.19 22.16 3.08
N LEU A 180 -8.36 21.85 2.55
CA LEU A 180 -9.31 20.85 3.05
C LEU A 180 -9.59 19.76 2.02
N LEU A 181 -8.85 19.69 0.90
CA LEU A 181 -9.11 18.67 -0.11
C LEU A 181 -7.81 18.25 -0.77
N SER A 182 -7.46 16.98 -0.59
CA SER A 182 -6.41 16.32 -1.35
C SER A 182 -6.98 15.22 -2.22
N LEU A 183 -6.34 14.99 -3.37
CA LEU A 183 -6.61 13.86 -4.25
C LEU A 183 -5.32 13.05 -4.40
N GLY A 184 -5.45 11.73 -4.41
CA GLY A 184 -4.33 10.81 -4.55
C GLY A 184 -4.63 9.78 -5.63
N PHE A 185 -3.64 9.49 -6.45
CA PHE A 185 -3.69 8.43 -7.46
C PHE A 185 -2.39 7.63 -7.40
N ALA A 186 -2.49 6.30 -7.46
CA ALA A 186 -1.33 5.43 -7.51
C ALA A 186 -1.57 4.25 -8.46
N VAL A 187 -0.52 3.87 -9.17
CA VAL A 187 -0.44 2.65 -9.96
C VAL A 187 0.65 1.79 -9.34
N GLN A 188 0.30 0.58 -8.93
CA GLN A 188 1.17 -0.28 -8.14
C GLN A 188 1.35 -1.65 -8.78
N ASN A 189 2.47 -2.27 -8.47
CA ASN A 189 2.85 -3.62 -8.87
C ASN A 189 3.02 -3.75 -10.39
N LEU A 190 3.54 -2.70 -11.04
CA LEU A 190 3.99 -2.77 -12.43
C LEU A 190 5.31 -3.55 -12.45
N GLY A 191 5.35 -4.75 -13.01
CA GLY A 191 6.52 -5.58 -12.80
C GLY A 191 6.61 -6.82 -13.66
N SER A 192 7.62 -7.63 -13.36
CA SER A 192 7.81 -8.95 -13.96
C SER A 192 6.80 -9.95 -13.40
N GLN A 193 6.84 -11.18 -13.89
CA GLN A 193 6.09 -12.29 -13.34
C GLN A 193 6.85 -12.91 -12.16
N LEU A 194 6.11 -13.56 -11.26
CA LEU A 194 6.62 -14.41 -10.20
C LEU A 194 6.32 -15.86 -10.62
N GLY A 195 7.36 -16.63 -10.96
CA GLY A 195 7.18 -17.86 -11.72
C GLY A 195 6.46 -17.61 -13.06
N SER A 196 5.31 -18.26 -13.27
CA SER A 196 4.46 -18.06 -14.45
C SER A 196 3.43 -16.93 -14.31
N ASP A 197 3.24 -16.41 -13.10
CA ASP A 197 2.06 -15.61 -12.76
C ASP A 197 2.40 -14.12 -12.68
N SER A 198 1.47 -13.29 -13.14
CA SER A 198 1.67 -11.83 -13.11
C SER A 198 1.43 -11.25 -11.72
N LEU A 199 2.12 -10.16 -11.40
CA LEU A 199 1.86 -9.40 -10.18
C LEU A 199 0.48 -8.75 -10.20
N PRO A 200 -0.14 -8.52 -9.02
CA PRO A 200 -1.47 -7.94 -8.93
C PRO A 200 -1.41 -6.43 -9.20
N LEU A 201 -1.49 -6.04 -10.47
CA LEU A 201 -1.60 -4.64 -10.89
C LEU A 201 -2.75 -3.96 -10.16
N THR A 202 -2.44 -2.94 -9.36
CA THR A 202 -3.42 -2.25 -8.53
C THR A 202 -3.49 -0.78 -8.91
N LEU A 203 -4.68 -0.32 -9.25
CA LEU A 203 -4.99 1.10 -9.44
C LEU A 203 -5.69 1.62 -8.19
N ARG A 204 -5.14 2.67 -7.58
CA ARG A 204 -5.74 3.34 -6.42
C ARG A 204 -6.07 4.78 -6.76
N GLY A 205 -7.26 5.20 -6.40
CA GLY A 205 -7.70 6.59 -6.45
C GLY A 205 -8.38 6.93 -5.13
N GLY A 206 -8.16 8.13 -4.62
CA GLY A 206 -8.74 8.58 -3.37
C GLY A 206 -8.86 10.09 -3.27
N LEU A 207 -9.72 10.52 -2.36
CA LEU A 207 -9.87 11.91 -1.94
C LEU A 207 -9.88 11.95 -0.41
N ALA A 208 -9.27 12.97 0.18
CA ALA A 208 -9.31 13.21 1.62
C ALA A 208 -9.72 14.66 1.89
N LEU A 209 -10.54 14.85 2.95
CA LEU A 209 -11.15 16.12 3.36
C LEU A 209 -10.62 16.57 4.73
#